data_AF-A0A968CYF0-F1
#
_entry.id   AF-A0A968CYF0-F1
#
_cell.length_a   1.000
_cell.length_b   1.000
_cell.length_c   1.000
_cell.angle_alpha   90.00
_cell.angle_beta   90.00
_cell.angle_gamma   90.00
#
_symmetry.space_group_name_H-M   'P 1'
#
loop_
_entity.id
_entity.type
_entity.pdbx_description
1 polymer ?
#
loop_
_entity_poly.entity_id
_entity_poly.type
_entity_poly.pdbx_seq_one_letter_code
_entity_poly.pdbx_strand_id
1 'polypeptide(L)' 'MNTPPIQIIADHREAKSSVLDTLRSMEEVAVKIETLPLGDYNVDNKLLFERKTLVDFVA' A
#
# COMPACT_ATOMS: atom_id res chain seq x y z
N MET A 1 19.06 2.28 -18.21
CA MET A 1 18.27 1.08 -17.88
C MET A 1 17.13 1.55 -17.00
N ASN A 2 15.86 1.35 -17.37
CA ASN A 2 14.74 1.67 -16.47
C ASN A 2 14.63 0.55 -15.43
N THR A 3 14.59 0.92 -14.15
CA THR A 3 14.26 0.01 -13.05
C THR A 3 12.78 -0.39 -13.19
N PRO A 4 12.41 -1.67 -12.98
CA PRO A 4 11.00 -2.05 -12.95
C PRO A 4 10.26 -1.29 -11.83
N PRO A 5 8.97 -0.97 -12.02
CA PRO A 5 8.20 -0.28 -11.00
C PRO A 5 8.03 -1.14 -9.74
N ILE A 6 8.03 -0.50 -8.59
CA ILE A 6 7.78 -1.12 -7.28
C ILE A 6 6.36 -1.65 -7.27
N GLN A 7 6.18 -2.93 -6.92
CA GLN A 7 4.86 -3.55 -6.88
C GLN A 7 4.28 -3.41 -5.48
N ILE A 8 3.09 -2.82 -5.37
CA ILE A 8 2.36 -2.69 -4.11
C ILE A 8 1.00 -3.37 -4.23
N ILE A 9 0.73 -4.31 -3.33
CA ILE A 9 -0.62 -4.83 -3.09
C ILE A 9 -1.17 -4.08 -1.88
N ALA A 10 -2.20 -3.27 -2.08
CA ALA A 10 -2.95 -2.63 -1.01
C ALA A 10 -4.14 -3.50 -0.61
N ASP A 11 -4.39 -3.62 0.69
CA ASP A 11 -5.60 -4.29 1.16
C ASP A 11 -6.85 -3.49 0.77
N HIS A 12 -7.95 -4.18 0.45
CA HIS A 12 -9.22 -3.58 0.07
C HIS A 12 -9.78 -2.59 1.10
N ARG A 13 -9.42 -2.72 2.39
CA ARG A 13 -9.78 -1.76 3.46
C ARG A 13 -9.18 -0.37 3.21
N GLU A 14 -8.03 -0.29 2.54
CA GLU A 14 -7.35 0.97 2.18
C GLU A 14 -7.85 1.60 0.86
N ALA A 15 -8.85 1.02 0.20
CA ALA A 15 -9.34 1.50 -1.10
C ALA A 15 -9.84 2.97 -1.09
N LYS A 16 -10.19 3.50 0.08
CA LYS A 16 -10.69 4.88 0.27
C LYS A 16 -9.66 5.82 0.93
N SER A 17 -8.42 5.36 1.09
CA SER A 17 -7.35 6.10 1.75
C SER A 17 -6.66 7.07 0.80
N SER A 18 -6.37 8.29 1.25
CA SER A 18 -5.59 9.27 0.49
C SER A 18 -4.16 8.79 0.17
N VAL A 19 -3.65 7.82 0.95
CA VAL A 19 -2.37 7.16 0.68
C VAL A 19 -2.42 6.40 -0.64
N LEU A 20 -3.54 5.73 -0.93
CA LEU A 20 -3.69 4.96 -2.16
C LEU A 20 -3.67 5.86 -3.40
N ASP A 21 -4.34 7.01 -3.34
CA ASP A 21 -4.34 8.01 -4.42
C ASP A 21 -2.94 8.56 -4.66
N THR A 22 -2.19 8.80 -3.58
CA THR A 22 -0.81 9.27 -3.64
C THR A 22 0.09 8.22 -4.32
N LEU A 23 0.00 6.95 -3.91
CA LEU A 23 0.78 5.86 -4.51
C LEU A 23 0.45 5.67 -6.00
N ARG A 24 -0.81 5.83 -6.40
CA ARG A 24 -1.23 5.75 -7.82
C ARG A 24 -0.70 6.89 -8.68
N SER A 25 -0.33 8.02 -8.08
CA SER A 25 0.23 9.16 -8.80
C SER A 25 1.73 9.06 -9.08
N MET A 26 2.41 8.07 -8.48
CA MET A 26 3.85 7.83 -8.64
C MET A 26 4.11 6.94 -9.85
N GLU A 27 4.91 7.42 -10.81
CA GLU A 27 5.22 6.68 -12.05
C GLU A 27 6.03 5.40 -11.79
N GLU A 28 6.81 5.39 -10.71
CA GLU A 28 7.66 4.29 -10.29
C GLU A 28 6.91 3.20 -9.48
N VAL A 29 5.61 3.37 -9.24
CA VAL A 29 4.80 2.45 -8.43
C VAL A 29 3.66 1.86 -9.25
N ALA A 30 3.51 0.54 -9.16
CA ALA A 30 2.33 -0.16 -9.65
C ALA A 30 1.51 -0.66 -8.45
N VAL A 31 0.28 -0.18 -8.31
CA VAL A 31 -0.60 -0.55 -7.19
C VAL A 31 -1.76 -1.44 -7.65
N LYS A 32 -1.97 -2.55 -6.94
CA LYS A 32 -3.16 -3.41 -7.06
C LYS A 32 -3.92 -3.44 -5.73
N ILE A 33 -5.24 -3.56 -5.80
CA ILE A 33 -6.08 -3.79 -4.63
C ILE A 33 -6.44 -5.28 -4.55
N GLU A 34 -6.19 -5.90 -3.40
CA GLU A 34 -6.59 -7.29 -3.08
C GLU A 34 -7.01 -7.40 -1.61
N THR A 35 -7.47 -8.57 -1.16
CA THR A 35 -7.59 -8.85 0.27
C THR A 35 -6.29 -9.50 0.75
N LEU A 36 -5.61 -8.85 1.69
CA LEU A 36 -4.43 -9.37 2.35
C LEU A 36 -4.84 -10.10 3.64
N PRO A 37 -4.18 -11.23 3.97
CA PRO A 37 -4.43 -11.92 5.23
C PRO A 37 -3.88 -11.16 6.45
N LEU A 38 -2.93 -10.23 6.24
CA LEU A 38 -2.30 -9.41 7.28
C LEU A 38 -1.75 -8.13 6.65
N GLY A 39 -1.77 -7.04 7.41
CA GLY A 39 -1.24 -5.73 7.00
C GLY A 39 -2.14 -5.00 6.01
N ASP A 40 -1.71 -3.80 5.64
CA ASP A 40 -2.46 -2.90 4.77
C ASP A 40 -1.78 -2.73 3.41
N TYR A 41 -0.46 -2.89 3.34
CA TYR A 41 0.31 -2.82 2.10
C TYR A 41 1.43 -3.87 2.07
N ASN A 42 1.49 -4.67 1.01
CA ASN A 42 2.60 -5.57 0.72
C ASN A 42 3.41 -5.01 -0.45
N VAL A 43 4.70 -4.75 -0.23
CA VAL A 43 5.64 -4.19 -1.20
C VAL A 43 6.59 -5.28 -1.69
N ASP A 44 6.61 -5.51 -3.00
CA ASP A 44 7.43 -6.49 -3.72
C ASP A 44 7.38 -7.91 -3.14
N ASN A 45 6.29 -8.27 -2.45
CA ASN A 45 6.16 -9.53 -1.71
C ASN A 45 7.29 -9.77 -0.68
N LYS A 46 7.87 -8.69 -0.14
CA LYS A 46 9.03 -8.71 0.76
C LYS A 46 8.81 -7.93 2.04
N LEU A 47 8.09 -6.82 1.96
CA LEU A 47 7.85 -5.93 3.09
C LEU A 47 6.36 -5.73 3.28
N LEU A 48 5.91 -5.90 4.51
CA LEU A 48 4.53 -5.64 4.89
C LEU A 48 4.48 -4.38 5.75
N PHE A 49 3.53 -3.50 5.44
CA PHE A 49 3.29 -2.26 6.16
C PHE A 49 1.88 -2.26 6.73
N GLU A 50 1.76 -1.81 7.98
CA GLU A 50 0.51 -1.49 8.64
C GLU A 50 0.37 0.03 8.65
N ARG A 51 -0.75 0.54 8.17
CA ARG A 51 -1.11 1.95 8.29
C ARG A 51 -1.93 2.11 9.56
N LYS A 52 -1.52 3.05 10.41
CA LYS A 52 -2.26 3.39 11.63
C LYS A 52 -2.41 4.90 11.70
N THR A 53 -3.63 5.39 11.87
CA THR A 53 -3.81 6.81 12.20
C THR A 53 -3.34 7.04 13.64
N LEU A 54 -3.10 8.30 14.01
CA LEU A 54 -2.68 8.63 15.37
C LEU A 54 -3.71 8.14 16.40
N VAL A 55 -5.00 8.31 16.11
CA VAL A 55 -6.09 7.90 17.00
C VAL A 55 -6.10 6.38 17.16
N ASP A 56 -5.98 5.64 16.05
CA ASP A 56 -5.93 4.17 16.08
C ASP A 56 -4.69 3.62 16.80
N PHE A 57 -3.60 4.39 16.84
CA PHE A 57 -2.34 3.98 17.49
C PHE A 57 -2.38 4.14 19.01
N VAL A 58 -3.10 5.14 19.52
CA VAL A 58 -3.14 5.45 20.96
C VAL A 58 -4.38 4.90 21.68
N ALA A 59 -5.29 4.25 20.94
CA ALA A 59 -6.51 3.65 21.45
C ALA A 59 -6.29 2.33 22.21
#